data_AF-A0A947IG11-F1
#
_entry.id   AF-A0A947IG11-F1
#
_cell.length_a   1.000
_cell.length_b   1.000
_cell.length_c   1.000
_cell.angle_alpha   90.00
_cell.angle_beta   90.00
_cell.angle_gamma   90.00
#
_symmetry.space_group_name_H-M   'P 1'
#
loop_
_entity.id
_entity.type
_entity.pdbx_description
1 polymer ?
#
loop_
_entity_poly.entity_id
_entity_poly.type
_entity_poly.pdbx_seq_one_letter_code
_entity_poly.pdbx_strand_id
1 'polypeptide(L)'
;MKLARILPLLCLCGLPLFADAAPLALPAVTSVPTPAGGQEYTVSLQLLAVMTALTLLPALLLGMTAFTRIMIVLSILRQALGTGQTPSNQILLSLALFLTLFIMHPVAEVAYTDAIKPYIAEEITFDQALESGFQPFREFMLRQTREEDIGRFAEIAGMQQFDKPEDVPFTILMASFLTSELKTAFQIGFLLFIPFVVIDLV
;
A
#
# COMPACT_ATOMS: atom_id res chain seq x y z
N MET A 1 25.72 37.74 41.96
CA MET A 1 25.50 36.28 41.71
C MET A 1 24.53 35.96 40.57
N LYS A 2 24.08 36.89 39.71
CA LYS A 2 23.12 36.59 38.61
C LYS A 2 23.75 36.41 37.20
N LEU A 3 25.02 36.77 36.99
CA LEU A 3 25.66 36.61 35.67
C LEU A 3 26.21 35.21 35.37
N ALA A 4 26.50 34.40 36.38
CA ALA A 4 27.13 33.08 36.20
C ALA A 4 26.20 32.00 35.62
N ARG A 5 24.88 32.26 35.57
CA ARG A 5 23.87 31.30 35.08
C ARG A 5 23.51 31.47 33.59
N ILE A 6 23.98 32.52 32.93
CA ILE A 6 23.67 32.79 31.52
C ILE A 6 24.77 32.23 30.59
N LEU A 7 25.97 32.00 31.12
CA LEU A 7 27.12 31.48 30.38
C LEU A 7 26.92 30.06 29.78
N PRO A 8 26.24 29.09 30.44
CA PRO A 8 26.04 27.77 29.82
C PRO A 8 24.93 27.76 28.76
N LEU A 9 24.02 28.76 28.77
CA LEU A 9 22.96 28.87 27.77
C LEU A 9 23.48 29.47 26.45
N LEU A 10 24.47 30.37 26.54
CA LEU A 10 25.12 30.95 25.36
C LEU A 10 26.09 29.96 24.67
N CYS A 11 26.74 29.08 25.44
CA CYS A 11 27.61 28.03 24.87
C CYS A 11 26.84 26.92 24.14
N LEU A 12 25.57 26.68 24.46
CA LEU A 12 24.77 25.63 23.80
C LEU A 12 24.17 26.07 22.45
N CYS A 13 24.13 27.39 22.17
CA CYS A 13 23.68 27.93 20.88
C CYS A 13 24.83 28.22 19.89
N GLY A 14 26.10 28.08 20.31
CA GLY A 14 27.29 28.41 19.49
C GLY A 14 27.86 27.28 18.65
N LEU A 15 27.32 26.06 18.72
CA LEU A 15 27.75 24.90 17.94
C LEU A 15 26.61 24.50 16.99
N PRO A 16 26.52 25.20 15.85
CA PRO A 16 27.16 24.64 14.66
C PRO A 16 27.74 25.75 13.76
N LEU A 17 28.87 26.36 14.15
CA LEU A 17 29.63 27.23 13.24
C LEU A 17 30.84 26.54 12.58
N PHE A 18 31.08 25.27 12.89
CA PHE A 18 32.07 24.42 12.21
C PHE A 18 31.42 23.17 11.60
N ALA A 19 30.20 23.32 11.08
CA ALA A 19 29.75 22.42 10.03
C ALA A 19 30.49 22.89 8.76
N ASP A 20 31.63 22.26 8.49
CA ASP A 20 32.16 22.24 7.14
C ASP A 20 31.01 21.75 6.25
N ALA A 21 30.44 22.66 5.49
CA ALA A 21 29.44 22.33 4.48
C ALA A 21 30.21 21.62 3.37
N ALA A 22 30.63 20.39 3.64
CA ALA A 22 30.83 19.41 2.60
C ALA A 22 29.57 19.53 1.75
N PRO A 23 29.67 19.90 0.46
CA PRO A 23 28.50 19.87 -0.38
C PRO A 23 27.95 18.47 -0.18
N LEU A 24 26.67 18.40 0.21
CA LEU A 24 25.91 17.17 0.13
C LEU A 24 25.75 16.88 -1.37
N ALA A 25 26.88 16.62 -2.03
CA ALA A 25 26.98 16.06 -3.35
C ALA A 25 26.48 14.65 -3.14
N LEU A 26 25.16 14.48 -3.21
CA LEU A 26 24.52 13.20 -3.33
C LEU A 26 25.18 12.54 -4.54
N PRO A 27 26.09 11.56 -4.37
CA PRO A 27 26.76 10.91 -5.49
C PRO A 27 25.76 10.10 -6.34
N ALA A 28 24.50 10.05 -5.90
CA ALA A 28 23.38 9.41 -6.53
C ALA A 28 22.79 10.20 -7.71
N VAL A 29 23.03 11.52 -7.83
CA VAL A 29 22.36 12.36 -8.85
C VAL A 29 23.37 12.87 -9.89
N THR A 30 24.14 11.97 -10.49
CA THR A 30 24.89 12.28 -11.71
C THR A 30 24.44 11.29 -12.78
N SER A 31 23.54 11.73 -13.67
CA SER A 31 23.25 10.99 -14.88
C SER A 31 24.42 11.20 -15.85
N VAL A 32 25.14 10.12 -16.19
CA VAL A 32 26.15 10.19 -17.25
C VAL A 32 25.42 10.00 -18.58
N PRO A 33 25.41 10.98 -19.50
CA PRO A 33 24.81 10.81 -20.81
C PRO A 33 25.65 9.80 -21.61
N THR A 34 25.03 8.68 -21.99
CA THR A 34 25.66 7.72 -22.91
C THR A 34 25.65 8.30 -24.33
N PRO A 35 26.61 7.93 -25.21
CA PRO A 35 26.68 8.41 -26.61
C PRO A 35 25.42 8.12 -27.45
N ALA A 36 24.51 7.27 -26.97
CA ALA A 36 23.25 6.89 -27.61
C ALA A 36 22.01 7.63 -27.06
N GLY A 37 22.16 8.68 -26.25
CA GLY A 37 21.03 9.45 -25.71
C GLY A 37 20.32 8.81 -24.51
N GLY A 38 20.94 7.80 -23.88
CA GLY A 38 20.48 7.21 -22.62
C GLY A 38 21.01 7.95 -21.40
N GLN A 39 20.29 7.88 -20.29
CA GLN A 39 20.74 8.34 -18.98
C GLN A 39 21.14 7.12 -18.15
N GLU A 40 22.44 6.92 -17.90
CA GLU A 40 22.88 5.93 -16.92
C GLU A 40 22.79 6.54 -15.52
N TYR A 41 21.84 6.05 -14.73
CA TYR A 41 21.75 6.35 -13.30
C TYR A 41 22.89 5.66 -12.56
N THR A 42 23.43 6.30 -11.53
CA THR A 42 24.45 5.65 -10.70
C THR A 42 23.87 4.44 -9.98
N VAL A 43 24.68 3.40 -9.78
CA VAL A 43 24.29 2.16 -9.09
C VAL A 43 23.66 2.46 -7.72
N SER A 44 24.13 3.50 -7.05
CA SER A 44 23.56 3.99 -5.78
C SER A 44 22.12 4.46 -5.90
N LEU A 45 21.75 5.17 -6.98
CA LEU A 45 20.37 5.62 -7.21
C LEU A 45 19.45 4.45 -7.59
N GLN A 46 19.94 3.48 -8.36
CA GLN A 46 19.20 2.25 -8.65
C GLN A 46 18.90 1.45 -7.38
N LEU A 47 19.91 1.26 -6.51
CA LEU A 47 19.74 0.61 -5.20
C LEU A 47 18.74 1.35 -4.32
N LEU A 48 18.81 2.70 -4.28
CA LEU A 48 17.85 3.52 -3.54
C LEU A 48 16.42 3.30 -4.05
N ALA A 49 16.22 3.29 -5.36
CA ALA A 49 14.92 3.04 -5.96
C ALA A 49 14.39 1.64 -5.64
N VAL A 50 15.23 0.60 -5.72
CA VAL A 50 14.86 -0.78 -5.35
C VAL A 50 14.48 -0.88 -3.89
N MET A 51 15.26 -0.29 -2.97
CA MET A 51 14.95 -0.30 -1.54
C MET A 51 13.64 0.44 -1.24
N THR A 52 13.38 1.54 -1.93
CA THR A 52 12.12 2.29 -1.81
C THR A 52 10.93 1.48 -2.32
N ALA A 53 11.09 0.80 -3.46
CA ALA A 53 10.05 -0.09 -3.98
C ALA A 53 9.78 -1.25 -3.01
N LEU A 54 10.83 -1.88 -2.46
CA LEU A 54 10.71 -3.02 -1.57
C LEU A 54 10.01 -2.69 -0.24
N THR A 55 10.13 -1.46 0.27
CA THR A 55 9.44 -1.04 1.49
C THR A 55 7.96 -0.76 1.26
N LEU A 56 7.58 -0.27 0.08
CA LEU A 56 6.19 0.04 -0.27
C LEU A 56 5.41 -1.16 -0.81
N LEU A 57 6.11 -2.12 -1.42
CA LEU A 57 5.53 -3.28 -2.07
C LEU A 57 4.56 -4.08 -1.16
N PRO A 58 4.88 -4.38 0.11
CA PRO A 58 3.97 -5.15 0.96
C PRO A 58 2.64 -4.44 1.19
N ALA A 59 2.66 -3.12 1.38
CA ALA A 59 1.45 -2.33 1.59
C ALA A 59 0.57 -2.31 0.34
N LEU A 60 1.18 -2.18 -0.84
CA LEU A 60 0.47 -2.25 -2.12
C LEU A 60 -0.16 -3.63 -2.34
N LEU A 61 0.61 -4.71 -2.13
CA LEU A 61 0.12 -6.08 -2.28
C LEU A 61 -1.07 -6.36 -1.38
N LEU A 62 -0.99 -5.99 -0.10
CA LEU A 62 -2.12 -6.14 0.83
C LEU A 62 -3.31 -5.27 0.39
N GLY A 63 -3.06 -4.06 -0.08
CA GLY A 63 -4.10 -3.14 -0.56
C GLY A 63 -4.87 -3.63 -1.78
N MET A 64 -4.30 -4.51 -2.60
CA MET A 64 -4.94 -5.10 -3.79
C MET A 64 -5.69 -6.41 -3.49
N THR A 65 -5.78 -6.81 -2.22
CA THR A 65 -6.36 -8.09 -1.80
C THR A 65 -7.54 -7.88 -0.85
N ALA A 66 -8.16 -8.99 -0.40
CA ALA A 66 -9.22 -8.98 0.61
C ALA A 66 -8.76 -8.50 2.02
N PHE A 67 -7.46 -8.31 2.24
CA PHE A 67 -6.87 -8.00 3.54
C PHE A 67 -7.53 -6.80 4.23
N THR A 68 -7.73 -5.70 3.48
CA THR A 68 -8.26 -4.44 4.00
C THR A 68 -9.62 -4.64 4.69
N ARG A 69 -10.57 -5.28 4.01
CA ARG A 69 -11.92 -5.54 4.56
C ARG A 69 -11.86 -6.42 5.80
N ILE A 70 -11.10 -7.50 5.76
CA ILE A 70 -10.99 -8.45 6.88
C ILE A 70 -10.41 -7.75 8.11
N MET A 71 -9.31 -7.02 7.95
CA MET A 71 -8.66 -6.29 9.06
C MET A 71 -9.60 -5.29 9.72
N ILE A 72 -10.34 -4.51 8.93
CA ILE A 72 -11.25 -3.50 9.45
C ILE A 72 -12.42 -4.15 10.19
N VAL A 73 -13.05 -5.18 9.61
CA VAL A 73 -14.17 -5.89 10.25
C VAL A 73 -13.73 -6.51 11.59
N LEU A 74 -12.57 -7.19 11.61
CA LEU A 74 -12.03 -7.79 12.84
C LEU A 74 -11.68 -6.72 13.89
N SER A 75 -11.16 -5.57 13.46
CA SER A 75 -10.84 -4.46 14.37
C SER A 75 -12.10 -3.83 14.97
N ILE A 76 -13.16 -3.66 14.18
CA ILE A 76 -14.45 -3.16 14.67
C ILE A 76 -15.08 -4.18 15.63
N LEU A 77 -15.05 -5.47 15.27
CA LEU A 77 -15.57 -6.53 16.14
C LEU A 77 -14.87 -6.54 17.49
N ARG A 78 -13.54 -6.36 17.53
CA ARG A 78 -12.82 -6.25 18.81
C ARG A 78 -13.35 -5.11 19.67
N GLN A 79 -13.60 -3.94 19.08
CA GLN A 79 -14.15 -2.80 19.81
C GLN A 79 -15.57 -3.08 20.32
N ALA A 80 -16.36 -3.83 19.54
CA ALA A 80 -17.74 -4.21 19.88
C ALA A 80 -17.82 -5.13 21.10
N LEU A 81 -16.83 -6.00 21.29
CA LEU A 81 -16.80 -6.95 22.40
C LEU A 81 -16.65 -6.29 23.78
N GLY A 82 -16.24 -5.01 23.85
CA GLY A 82 -16.01 -4.29 25.11
C GLY A 82 -14.88 -4.86 25.98
N THR A 83 -14.31 -6.00 25.59
CA THR A 83 -13.07 -6.54 26.12
C THR A 83 -11.95 -5.57 25.76
N GLY A 84 -10.96 -5.36 26.64
CA GLY A 84 -9.88 -4.39 26.43
C GLY A 84 -9.02 -4.63 25.17
N GLN A 85 -7.70 -4.56 25.27
CA GLN A 85 -6.82 -4.82 24.11
C GLN A 85 -6.74 -6.32 23.71
N THR A 86 -7.75 -7.12 24.06
CA THR A 86 -7.89 -8.52 23.69
C THR A 86 -8.97 -8.64 22.62
N PRO A 87 -8.71 -9.29 21.46
CA PRO A 87 -7.42 -9.81 21.00
C PRO A 87 -6.40 -8.71 20.64
N SER A 88 -5.10 -9.01 20.77
CA SER A 88 -4.03 -8.05 20.45
C SER A 88 -3.97 -7.76 18.94
N ASN A 89 -3.42 -6.60 18.54
CA ASN A 89 -3.26 -6.23 17.12
C ASN A 89 -2.52 -7.30 16.31
N GLN A 90 -1.54 -7.98 16.92
CA GLN A 90 -0.75 -9.03 16.27
C GLN A 90 -1.59 -10.27 15.93
N ILE A 91 -2.55 -10.62 16.80
CA ILE A 91 -3.47 -11.74 16.56
C ILE A 91 -4.42 -11.40 15.42
N LEU A 92 -5.00 -10.19 15.43
CA LEU A 92 -5.89 -9.74 14.35
C LEU A 92 -5.16 -9.69 13.00
N LEU A 93 -3.94 -9.16 12.97
CA LEU A 93 -3.09 -9.12 11.79
C LEU A 93 -2.84 -10.52 11.24
N SER A 94 -2.44 -11.45 12.10
CA SER A 94 -2.19 -12.84 11.72
C SER A 94 -3.46 -13.49 11.15
N LEU A 95 -4.59 -13.33 11.83
CA LEU A 95 -5.86 -13.90 11.38
C LEU A 95 -6.27 -13.33 10.02
N ALA A 96 -6.15 -12.02 9.82
CA ALA A 96 -6.48 -11.41 8.54
C ALA A 96 -5.55 -11.86 7.42
N LEU A 97 -4.25 -12.01 7.68
CA LEU A 97 -3.31 -12.53 6.69
C LEU A 97 -3.67 -13.97 6.28
N PHE A 98 -3.94 -14.86 7.24
CA PHE A 98 -4.33 -16.24 6.92
C PHE A 98 -5.64 -16.32 6.15
N LEU A 99 -6.66 -15.54 6.55
CA LEU A 99 -7.93 -15.47 5.82
C LEU A 99 -7.74 -14.88 4.42
N THR A 100 -6.85 -13.89 4.27
CA THR A 100 -6.51 -13.32 2.97
C THR A 100 -5.88 -14.36 2.07
N LEU A 101 -4.88 -15.10 2.54
CA LEU A 101 -4.25 -16.18 1.77
C LEU A 101 -5.26 -17.25 1.35
N PHE A 102 -6.17 -17.61 2.25
CA PHE A 102 -7.24 -18.57 1.95
C PHE A 102 -8.20 -18.06 0.86
N ILE A 103 -8.66 -16.81 0.96
CA ILE A 103 -9.59 -16.19 0.00
C ILE A 103 -8.90 -15.91 -1.34
N MET A 104 -7.63 -15.51 -1.31
CA MET A 104 -6.85 -15.13 -2.49
C MET A 104 -6.18 -16.33 -3.19
N HIS A 105 -6.31 -17.56 -2.67
CA HIS A 105 -5.78 -18.76 -3.30
C HIS A 105 -6.03 -18.85 -4.82
N PRO A 106 -7.27 -18.70 -5.35
CA PRO A 106 -7.51 -18.80 -6.79
C PRO A 106 -6.82 -17.69 -7.60
N VAL A 107 -6.66 -16.49 -7.03
CA VAL A 107 -5.96 -15.37 -7.69
C VAL A 107 -4.45 -15.65 -7.74
N ALA A 108 -3.90 -16.15 -6.63
CA ALA A 108 -2.49 -16.50 -6.54
C ALA A 108 -2.13 -17.67 -7.47
N GLU A 109 -3.00 -18.66 -7.62
CA GLU A 109 -2.79 -19.81 -8.52
C GLU A 109 -2.70 -19.39 -9.99
N VAL A 110 -3.60 -18.51 -10.44
CA VAL A 110 -3.59 -17.97 -11.80
C VAL A 110 -2.33 -17.13 -12.02
N ALA A 111 -2.01 -16.22 -11.09
CA ALA A 111 -0.78 -15.43 -11.18
C ALA A 111 0.49 -16.31 -11.21
N TYR A 112 0.49 -17.42 -10.46
CA TYR A 112 1.62 -18.34 -10.47
C TYR A 112 1.76 -19.08 -11.81
N THR A 113 0.65 -19.59 -12.35
CA THR A 113 0.64 -20.40 -13.57
C THR A 113 0.90 -19.56 -14.83
N ASP A 114 0.33 -18.35 -14.90
CA ASP A 114 0.34 -17.52 -16.11
C ASP A 114 1.49 -16.51 -16.15
N ALA A 115 2.14 -16.25 -15.01
CA ALA A 115 3.27 -15.32 -14.93
C ALA A 115 4.54 -15.94 -14.33
N ILE A 116 4.47 -16.43 -13.09
CA ILE A 116 5.69 -16.82 -12.35
C ILE A 116 6.35 -18.05 -12.98
N LYS A 117 5.56 -19.10 -13.26
CA LYS A 117 6.04 -20.35 -13.83
C LYS A 117 6.69 -20.15 -15.21
N PRO A 118 6.05 -19.50 -16.20
CA PRO A 118 6.68 -19.26 -17.50
C PRO A 118 7.87 -18.29 -17.43
N TYR A 119 7.86 -17.31 -16.50
CA TYR A 119 8.99 -16.42 -16.30
C TYR A 119 10.24 -17.16 -15.79
N ILE A 120 10.07 -18.05 -14.80
CA ILE A 120 11.17 -18.88 -14.28
C ILE A 120 11.66 -19.88 -15.35
N ALA A 121 10.78 -20.31 -16.24
CA ALA A 121 11.12 -21.15 -17.40
C ALA A 121 11.76 -20.36 -18.55
N GLU A 122 11.97 -19.05 -18.41
CA GLU A 122 12.49 -18.14 -19.44
C GLU A 122 11.64 -18.09 -20.72
N GLU A 123 10.36 -18.46 -20.62
CA GLU A 123 9.41 -18.48 -21.75
C GLU A 123 8.83 -17.09 -22.05
N ILE A 124 8.76 -16.21 -21.05
CA ILE A 124 8.25 -14.84 -21.15
C ILE A 124 9.23 -13.84 -20.56
N THR A 125 9.16 -12.59 -21.02
CA THR A 125 9.97 -11.50 -20.46
C THR A 125 9.43 -11.06 -19.10
N PHE A 126 10.25 -10.33 -18.34
CA PHE A 126 9.82 -9.77 -17.05
C PHE A 126 8.61 -8.83 -17.20
N ASP A 127 8.58 -8.00 -18.25
CA ASP A 127 7.46 -7.08 -18.49
C ASP A 127 6.16 -7.84 -18.79
N GLN A 128 6.23 -8.91 -19.58
CA GLN A 128 5.08 -9.79 -19.85
C GLN A 128 4.61 -10.50 -18.59
N ALA A 129 5.55 -10.98 -17.76
CA ALA A 129 5.23 -11.61 -16.48
C ALA A 129 4.56 -10.63 -15.50
N LEU A 130 4.97 -9.36 -15.48
CA LEU A 130 4.29 -8.34 -14.70
C LEU A 130 2.86 -8.12 -15.21
N GLU A 131 2.68 -7.97 -16.52
CA GLU A 131 1.37 -7.73 -17.13
C GLU A 131 0.39 -8.88 -16.86
N SER A 132 0.77 -10.13 -17.16
CA SER A 132 -0.06 -11.30 -16.90
C SER A 132 -0.22 -11.57 -15.40
N GLY A 133 0.79 -11.27 -14.59
CA GLY A 133 0.76 -11.46 -13.14
C GLY A 133 -0.21 -10.50 -12.43
N PHE A 134 -0.37 -9.28 -12.92
CA PHE A 134 -1.31 -8.30 -12.36
C PHE A 134 -2.75 -8.46 -12.86
N GLN A 135 -2.98 -9.12 -14.00
CA GLN A 135 -4.31 -9.37 -14.53
C GLN A 135 -5.28 -10.04 -13.52
N PRO A 136 -4.94 -11.16 -12.85
CA PRO A 136 -5.89 -11.80 -11.93
C PRO A 136 -6.23 -10.91 -10.72
N PHE A 137 -5.30 -10.05 -10.28
CA PHE A 137 -5.57 -9.07 -9.23
C PHE A 137 -6.51 -7.96 -9.71
N ARG A 138 -6.32 -7.48 -10.95
CA ARG A 138 -7.24 -6.53 -11.59
C ARG A 138 -8.65 -7.10 -11.67
N GLU A 139 -8.80 -8.34 -12.14
CA GLU A 139 -10.10 -9.00 -12.22
C GLU A 139 -10.76 -9.16 -10.85
N PHE A 140 -9.97 -9.56 -9.84
CA PHE A 140 -10.44 -9.63 -8.45
C PHE A 140 -10.99 -8.28 -7.97
N MET A 141 -10.22 -7.19 -8.16
CA MET A 141 -10.63 -5.86 -7.75
C MET A 141 -11.89 -5.40 -8.49
N LEU A 142 -11.97 -5.61 -9.81
CA LEU A 142 -13.15 -5.24 -10.61
C LEU A 142 -14.42 -5.93 -10.12
N ARG A 143 -14.35 -7.21 -9.74
CA ARG A 143 -15.51 -7.95 -9.21
C ARG A 143 -15.98 -7.47 -7.84
N GLN A 144 -15.11 -6.81 -7.06
CA GLN A 144 -15.42 -6.32 -5.71
C GLN A 144 -15.69 -4.81 -5.65
N THR A 145 -15.30 -4.07 -6.69
CA THR A 145 -15.46 -2.62 -6.75
C THR A 145 -16.83 -2.28 -7.32
N ARG A 146 -17.54 -1.35 -6.68
CA ARG A 146 -18.83 -0.87 -7.20
C ARG A 146 -18.58 0.04 -8.40
N GLU A 147 -19.37 -0.13 -9.46
CA GLU A 147 -19.30 0.71 -10.67
C GLU A 147 -19.45 2.21 -10.33
N GLU A 148 -20.31 2.53 -9.37
CA GLU A 148 -20.52 3.89 -8.86
C GLU A 148 -19.23 4.50 -8.28
N ASP A 149 -18.42 3.70 -7.58
CA ASP A 149 -17.16 4.18 -6.98
C ASP A 149 -16.08 4.37 -8.07
N ILE A 150 -16.04 3.48 -9.08
CA ILE A 150 -15.17 3.66 -10.26
C ILE A 150 -15.52 4.94 -11.02
N GLY A 151 -16.81 5.17 -11.26
CA GLY A 151 -17.30 6.37 -11.94
C GLY A 151 -16.90 7.66 -11.23
N ARG A 152 -17.04 7.70 -9.89
CA ARG A 152 -16.62 8.85 -9.09
C ARG A 152 -15.13 9.16 -9.20
N PHE A 153 -14.27 8.15 -9.11
CA PHE A 153 -12.83 8.38 -9.25
C PHE A 153 -12.43 8.74 -10.68
N ALA A 154 -13.15 8.22 -11.69
CA ALA A 154 -12.96 8.64 -13.08
C ALA A 154 -13.31 10.12 -13.29
N GLU A 155 -14.44 10.57 -12.74
CA GLU A 155 -14.86 11.97 -12.76
C GLU A 155 -13.82 12.88 -12.08
N ILE A 156 -13.31 12.48 -10.91
CA ILE A 156 -12.25 13.22 -10.19
C ILE A 156 -10.97 13.29 -11.04
N ALA A 157 -10.64 12.24 -11.78
CA ALA A 157 -9.51 12.19 -12.68
C ALA A 157 -9.73 12.94 -14.01
N GLY A 158 -10.92 13.50 -14.24
CA GLY A 158 -11.30 14.17 -15.48
C GLY A 158 -11.45 13.20 -16.67
N MET A 159 -11.60 11.90 -16.41
CA MET A 159 -11.81 10.88 -17.43
C MET A 159 -13.31 10.59 -17.55
N GLN A 160 -13.82 10.57 -18.77
CA GLN A 160 -15.21 10.21 -19.03
C GLN A 160 -15.26 8.80 -19.62
N GLN A 161 -16.11 7.97 -19.01
CA GLN A 161 -16.70 6.75 -19.54
C GLN A 161 -15.73 5.71 -20.11
N PHE A 162 -15.63 4.57 -19.43
CA PHE A 162 -14.90 3.40 -19.93
C PHE A 162 -15.89 2.47 -20.65
N ASP A 163 -15.55 2.03 -21.86
CA ASP A 163 -16.40 1.10 -22.62
C ASP A 163 -16.39 -0.30 -21.99
N LYS A 164 -15.24 -0.71 -21.43
CA LYS A 164 -15.07 -1.97 -20.72
C LYS A 164 -14.48 -1.77 -19.33
N PRO A 165 -14.80 -2.65 -18.36
CA PRO A 165 -14.16 -2.65 -17.04
C PRO A 165 -12.63 -2.78 -17.10
N GLU A 166 -12.11 -3.41 -18.15
CA GLU A 166 -10.67 -3.61 -18.38
C GLU A 166 -9.94 -2.31 -18.75
N ASP A 167 -10.64 -1.35 -19.35
CA ASP A 167 -10.08 -0.07 -19.81
C ASP A 167 -9.80 0.89 -18.65
N VAL A 168 -10.28 0.58 -17.45
CA VAL A 168 -10.10 1.40 -16.25
C VAL A 168 -8.60 1.44 -15.89
N PRO A 169 -7.97 2.62 -15.79
CA PRO A 169 -6.60 2.73 -15.33
C PRO A 169 -6.40 2.11 -13.95
N PHE A 170 -5.26 1.43 -13.77
CA PHE A 170 -4.99 0.69 -12.54
C PHE A 170 -5.06 1.56 -11.27
N THR A 171 -4.59 2.80 -11.36
CA THR A 171 -4.63 3.77 -10.26
C THR A 171 -6.06 4.13 -9.85
N ILE A 172 -6.96 4.30 -10.82
CA ILE A 172 -8.39 4.57 -10.57
C ILE A 172 -9.04 3.35 -9.95
N LEU A 173 -8.79 2.16 -10.51
CA LEU A 173 -9.30 0.91 -9.98
C LEU A 173 -8.86 0.68 -8.54
N MET A 174 -7.57 0.85 -8.23
CA MET A 174 -7.03 0.63 -6.90
C MET A 174 -7.63 1.61 -5.87
N ALA A 175 -7.75 2.90 -6.22
CA ALA A 175 -8.38 3.89 -5.34
C ALA A 175 -9.87 3.60 -5.09
N SER A 176 -10.59 3.21 -6.16
CA SER A 176 -12.01 2.84 -6.09
C SER A 176 -12.23 1.56 -5.29
N PHE A 177 -11.36 0.56 -5.49
CA PHE A 177 -11.39 -0.71 -4.77
C PHE A 177 -11.21 -0.47 -3.27
N LEU A 178 -10.15 0.24 -2.86
CA LEU A 178 -9.88 0.50 -1.45
C LEU A 178 -11.03 1.24 -0.75
N THR A 179 -11.67 2.20 -1.41
CA THR A 179 -12.82 2.91 -0.86
C THR A 179 -14.09 2.04 -0.81
N SER A 180 -14.34 1.22 -1.82
CA SER A 180 -15.43 0.22 -1.84
C SER A 180 -15.27 -0.82 -0.72
N GLU A 181 -14.04 -1.33 -0.53
CA GLU A 181 -13.69 -2.26 0.55
C GLU A 181 -13.91 -1.62 1.91
N LEU A 182 -13.46 -0.38 2.09
CA LEU A 182 -13.63 0.38 3.33
C LEU A 182 -15.11 0.56 3.67
N LYS A 183 -15.92 1.03 2.71
CA LYS A 183 -17.38 1.20 2.87
C LYS A 183 -18.05 -0.12 3.26
N THR A 184 -17.72 -1.19 2.55
CA THR A 184 -18.28 -2.53 2.80
C THR A 184 -17.86 -3.06 4.18
N ALA A 185 -16.60 -2.88 4.57
CA ALA A 185 -16.10 -3.28 5.88
C ALA A 185 -16.79 -2.53 7.02
N PHE A 186 -17.01 -1.22 6.87
CA PHE A 186 -17.77 -0.44 7.85
C PHE A 186 -19.23 -0.86 7.93
N GLN A 187 -19.87 -1.17 6.80
CA GLN A 187 -21.25 -1.69 6.80
C GLN A 187 -21.35 -3.01 7.56
N ILE A 188 -20.44 -3.95 7.30
CA ILE A 188 -20.37 -5.24 8.02
C ILE A 188 -20.09 -4.98 9.50
N GLY A 189 -19.09 -4.16 9.82
CA GLY A 189 -18.72 -3.84 11.19
C GLY A 189 -19.88 -3.21 11.97
N PHE A 190 -20.62 -2.29 11.36
CA PHE A 190 -21.81 -1.68 11.96
C PHE A 190 -22.90 -2.72 12.24
N LEU A 191 -23.22 -3.58 11.27
CA LEU A 191 -24.22 -4.64 11.47
C LEU A 191 -23.83 -5.61 12.59
N LEU A 192 -22.54 -5.95 12.70
CA LEU A 192 -22.01 -6.77 13.79
C LEU A 192 -22.04 -6.05 15.14
N PHE A 193 -22.00 -4.72 15.16
CA PHE A 193 -21.98 -3.91 16.38
C PHE A 193 -23.38 -3.79 17.03
N ILE A 194 -24.46 -3.83 16.23
CA ILE A 194 -25.85 -3.62 16.70
C ILE A 194 -26.23 -4.50 17.91
N PRO A 195 -25.99 -5.83 17.92
CA PRO A 195 -26.37 -6.68 19.04
C PRO A 195 -25.69 -6.28 20.35
N PHE A 196 -24.42 -5.88 20.31
CA PHE A 196 -23.66 -5.48 21.49
C PHE A 196 -24.17 -4.16 22.07
N VAL A 197 -24.52 -3.20 21.22
CA VAL A 197 -25.15 -1.93 21.67
C VAL A 197 -26.49 -2.18 22.34
N VAL A 198 -27.30 -3.10 21.79
CA VAL A 198 -28.59 -3.43 22.40
C VAL A 198 -28.38 -4.06 23.79
N ILE A 199 -27.37 -4.90 23.97
CA ILE A 199 -27.03 -5.49 25.27
C ILE A 199 -26.53 -4.41 26.25
N ASP A 200 -25.74 -3.44 25.80
CA ASP A 200 -25.22 -2.37 26.66
C ASP A 200 -26.30 -1.37 27.12
N LEU A 201 -27.40 -1.24 26.35
CA LEU A 201 -28.48 -0.30 26.64
C LEU A 201 -29.63 -0.87 27.50
N VAL A 202 -29.74 -2.20 27.61
CA VAL A 202 -30.81 -2.91 28.36
C VAL A 202 -30.33 -3.27 29.76
#